data_AF-A0A1B2HXC5-F1
#
_entry.id   AF-A0A1B2HXC5-F1
#
_cell.length_a   1.000
_cell.length_b   1.000
_cell.length_c   1.000
_cell.angle_alpha   90.00
_cell.angle_beta   90.00
_cell.angle_gamma   90.00
#
_symmetry.space_group_name_H-M   'P 1'
#
loop_
_entity.id
_entity.type
_entity.pdbx_description
1 polymer ?
#
loop_
_entity_poly.entity_id
_entity_poly.type
_entity_poly.pdbx_seq_one_letter_code
_entity_poly.pdbx_strand_id
1 'polypeptide(L)'
;MRQERFVLLVGESTAGKSRAAYEAVRTLFPGHRLVEPTGRDGAAAAVQAVLGCSRAVLWLDDIERLLGEGGLTGAGVSSILSDKGDRKVIVATMRSEEYSYFCGGPAAVVDPVRSREMVRQGWDVLRLATRVDLERSWSWHELSRAREAGANDPRITEALAQADQFGISEYLAAGPQLLARWRDAWAPGAHPRGAALVLAAVDARRAGIHRPLPAETLVRAHEAYLRERGGARLRPESLDDAFAWAGTPVRGTSSLLLPDGDDTHIAFDYLIDAVEREAIPGEALAAFITTATVEEMNDVGHAAWTWHRYDEAESAFERLSGIHQDGRGNRGYVIGARDGFEEHRRFLSRTALELEAVLGAQHEETLDAKLSLVWHAGRVPCA
;
A
#
# COMPACT_ATOMS: atom_id res chain seq x y z
N MET A 1 -24.83 4.92 18.51
CA MET A 1 -23.91 5.68 19.39
C MET A 1 -22.53 5.04 19.62
N ARG A 2 -22.30 3.71 19.61
CA ARG A 2 -20.92 3.14 19.72
C ARG A 2 -20.07 3.22 18.43
N GLN A 3 -20.69 3.18 17.25
CA GLN A 3 -19.99 3.22 15.95
C GLN A 3 -19.43 4.61 15.60
N GLU A 4 -20.05 5.70 16.09
CA GLU A 4 -19.65 7.09 15.78
C GLU A 4 -18.27 7.49 16.33
N ARG A 5 -17.66 6.64 17.18
CA ARG A 5 -16.31 6.83 17.72
C ARG A 5 -15.21 6.30 16.81
N PHE A 6 -15.55 5.53 15.79
CA PHE A 6 -14.62 5.13 14.73
C PHE A 6 -15.14 5.70 13.42
N VAL A 7 -14.47 6.72 12.89
CA VAL A 7 -14.82 7.35 11.61
C VAL A 7 -13.80 6.96 10.56
N LEU A 8 -14.27 6.47 9.42
CA LEU A 8 -13.45 6.13 8.26
C LEU A 8 -13.81 7.06 7.10
N LEU A 9 -12.88 7.90 6.68
CA LEU A 9 -13.02 8.74 5.50
C LEU A 9 -12.60 7.94 4.26
N VAL A 10 -13.54 7.71 3.33
CA VAL A 10 -13.29 6.99 2.08
C VAL A 10 -13.42 7.96 0.92
N GLY A 11 -12.50 7.91 -0.03
CA GLY A 11 -12.53 8.81 -1.19
C GLY A 11 -11.37 8.57 -2.14
N GLU A 12 -11.45 9.16 -3.32
CA GLU A 12 -10.40 9.09 -4.35
C GLU A 12 -9.05 9.61 -3.83
N SER A 13 -7.97 9.21 -4.50
CA SER A 13 -6.63 9.73 -4.22
C SER A 13 -6.64 11.26 -4.30
N THR A 14 -5.96 11.93 -3.37
CA THR A 14 -5.91 13.40 -3.27
C THR A 14 -7.24 14.16 -3.07
N ALA A 15 -8.35 13.49 -2.71
CA ALA A 15 -9.61 14.16 -2.31
C ALA A 15 -9.47 15.07 -1.06
N GLY A 16 -8.34 15.01 -0.35
CA GLY A 16 -8.06 15.80 0.85
C GLY A 16 -8.44 15.11 2.16
N LYS A 17 -8.61 13.78 2.14
CA LYS A 17 -9.01 12.95 3.29
C LYS A 17 -8.17 13.23 4.55
N SER A 18 -6.85 13.09 4.45
CA SER A 18 -5.94 13.28 5.59
C SER A 18 -5.98 14.72 6.11
N ARG A 19 -6.09 15.73 5.22
CA ARG A 19 -6.22 17.13 5.67
C ARG A 19 -7.56 17.41 6.34
N ALA A 20 -8.66 16.92 5.77
CA ALA A 20 -9.99 17.09 6.35
C ALA A 20 -10.08 16.42 7.73
N ALA A 21 -9.58 15.18 7.84
CA ALA A 21 -9.50 14.45 9.09
C ALA A 21 -8.60 15.18 10.12
N TYR A 22 -7.46 15.72 9.72
CA TYR A 22 -6.55 16.46 10.60
C TYR A 22 -7.22 17.71 11.16
N GLU A 23 -7.88 18.50 10.31
CA GLU A 23 -8.57 19.71 10.75
C GLU A 23 -9.75 19.40 11.68
N ALA A 24 -10.48 18.31 11.41
CA ALA A 24 -11.55 17.82 12.29
C ALA A 24 -11.00 17.40 13.66
N VAL A 25 -9.91 16.63 13.70
CA VAL A 25 -9.26 16.21 14.96
C VAL A 25 -8.73 17.42 15.73
N ARG A 26 -8.06 18.35 15.06
CA ARG A 26 -7.53 19.57 15.67
C ARG A 26 -8.63 20.43 16.29
N THR A 27 -9.79 20.51 15.65
CA THR A 27 -10.93 21.33 16.09
C THR A 27 -11.73 20.65 17.21
N LEU A 28 -12.04 19.36 17.06
CA LEU A 28 -12.92 18.62 17.98
C LEU A 28 -12.17 18.03 19.18
N PHE A 29 -10.89 17.73 19.02
CA PHE A 29 -10.09 16.97 20.00
C PHE A 29 -8.75 17.63 20.39
N PRO A 30 -8.66 18.96 20.61
CA PRO A 30 -7.39 19.68 20.79
C PRO A 30 -6.53 19.24 22.00
N GLY A 31 -7.11 18.53 22.98
CA GLY A 31 -6.42 18.02 24.17
C GLY A 31 -6.27 16.49 24.22
N HIS A 32 -6.53 15.78 23.13
CA HIS A 32 -6.33 14.33 23.04
C HIS A 32 -4.90 14.03 22.60
N ARG A 33 -4.32 12.94 23.10
CA ARG A 33 -3.05 12.45 22.56
C ARG A 33 -3.30 11.78 21.21
N LEU A 34 -2.55 12.18 20.19
CA LEU A 34 -2.56 11.51 18.90
C LEU A 34 -1.63 10.30 18.98
N VAL A 35 -2.12 9.13 18.59
CA VAL A 35 -1.33 7.91 18.48
C VAL A 35 -1.46 7.41 17.05
N GLU A 36 -0.34 7.28 16.35
CA GLU A 36 -0.26 6.72 15.00
C GLU A 36 0.67 5.49 15.02
N PRO A 37 0.24 4.35 14.46
CA PRO A 37 1.13 3.20 14.28
C PRO A 37 2.24 3.51 13.27
N THR A 38 3.47 3.13 13.60
CA THR A 38 4.64 3.25 12.70
C THR A 38 4.57 2.32 11.49
N GLY A 39 3.69 1.32 11.54
CA GLY A 39 3.54 0.27 10.55
C GLY A 39 2.55 -0.77 11.02
N ARG A 40 2.43 -1.84 10.23
CA ARG A 40 1.56 -2.99 10.49
C ARG A 40 1.90 -3.65 11.84
N ASP A 41 3.17 -3.93 12.07
CA ASP A 41 3.73 -4.48 13.32
C ASP A 41 3.49 -3.58 14.55
N GLY A 42 3.47 -2.26 14.36
CA GLY A 42 3.19 -1.27 15.40
C GLY A 42 1.72 -1.16 15.79
N ALA A 43 0.78 -1.77 15.04
CA ALA A 43 -0.65 -1.60 15.25
C ALA A 43 -1.12 -2.06 16.65
N ALA A 44 -0.62 -3.20 17.13
CA ALA A 44 -0.96 -3.72 18.46
C ALA A 44 -0.46 -2.79 19.57
N ALA A 45 0.77 -2.28 19.46
CA ALA A 45 1.35 -1.35 20.42
C ALA A 45 0.58 -0.02 20.46
N ALA A 46 0.18 0.51 19.30
CA ALA A 46 -0.65 1.71 19.20
C ALA A 46 -2.01 1.53 19.90
N VAL A 47 -2.66 0.37 19.72
CA VAL A 47 -3.91 0.04 20.44
C VAL A 47 -3.69 0.07 21.96
N GLN A 48 -2.62 -0.54 22.46
CA GLN A 48 -2.31 -0.54 23.90
C GLN A 48 -2.00 0.87 24.43
N ALA A 49 -1.25 1.68 23.66
CA ALA A 49 -0.97 3.06 24.02
C ALA A 49 -2.25 3.90 24.15
N VAL A 50 -3.20 3.72 23.22
CA VAL A 50 -4.52 4.36 23.28
C VAL A 50 -5.31 3.88 24.50
N LEU A 51 -5.30 2.58 24.80
CA LEU A 51 -5.98 2.03 25.98
C LEU A 51 -5.43 2.60 27.29
N GLY A 52 -4.10 2.81 27.39
CA GLY A 52 -3.45 3.42 28.54
C GLY A 52 -3.69 4.93 28.71
N CYS A 53 -4.18 5.61 27.67
CA CYS A 53 -4.47 7.04 27.73
C CYS A 53 -5.91 7.30 28.21
N SER A 54 -6.13 8.41 28.94
CA SER A 54 -7.49 8.83 29.31
C SER A 54 -8.24 9.54 28.18
N ARG A 55 -7.51 10.19 27.27
CA ARG A 55 -8.01 10.94 26.10
C ARG A 55 -7.05 10.72 24.94
N ALA A 56 -7.48 10.00 23.91
CA ALA A 56 -6.63 9.71 22.76
C ALA A 56 -7.42 9.65 21.45
N VAL A 57 -6.73 9.97 20.36
CA VAL A 57 -7.16 9.76 18.98
C VAL A 57 -6.21 8.73 18.39
N LEU A 58 -6.73 7.57 18.00
CA LEU A 58 -6.00 6.63 17.16
C LEU A 58 -6.11 7.11 15.71
N TRP A 59 -4.99 7.56 15.14
CA TRP A 59 -4.90 8.04 13.77
C TRP A 59 -4.41 6.91 12.87
N LEU A 60 -5.22 6.57 11.87
CA LEU A 60 -4.99 5.47 10.94
C LEU A 60 -5.06 5.99 9.51
N ASP A 61 -4.05 6.76 9.10
CA ASP A 61 -3.96 7.23 7.71
C ASP A 61 -3.64 6.05 6.78
N ASP A 62 -4.34 5.97 5.65
CA ASP A 62 -4.29 4.85 4.71
C ASP A 62 -4.35 3.50 5.44
N ILE A 63 -5.45 3.28 6.20
CA ILE A 63 -5.61 2.14 7.13
C ILE A 63 -5.35 0.78 6.47
N GLU A 64 -5.54 0.64 5.16
CA GLU A 64 -5.17 -0.56 4.37
C GLU A 64 -3.75 -1.04 4.64
N ARG A 65 -2.79 -0.13 4.90
CA ARG A 65 -1.39 -0.47 5.22
C ARG A 65 -1.24 -1.22 6.54
N LEU A 66 -2.24 -1.13 7.40
CA LEU A 66 -2.29 -1.74 8.73
C LEU A 66 -3.17 -2.99 8.77
N LEU A 67 -3.89 -3.32 7.69
CA LEU A 67 -4.84 -4.44 7.66
C LEU A 67 -4.19 -5.72 7.17
N GLY A 68 -4.37 -6.80 7.93
CA GLY A 68 -3.93 -8.15 7.60
C GLY A 68 -3.08 -8.78 8.70
N GLU A 69 -2.30 -9.80 8.35
CA GLU A 69 -1.52 -10.55 9.34
C GLU A 69 -0.55 -9.65 10.11
N GLY A 70 -0.42 -9.88 11.42
CA GLY A 70 0.39 -9.06 12.32
C GLY A 70 -0.11 -7.61 12.52
N GLY A 71 -1.18 -7.21 11.84
CA GLY A 71 -1.68 -5.85 11.79
C GLY A 71 -2.78 -5.51 12.79
N LEU A 72 -3.56 -4.49 12.45
CA LEU A 72 -4.72 -4.04 13.20
C LEU A 72 -5.84 -5.08 13.12
N THR A 73 -6.39 -5.46 14.28
CA THR A 73 -7.44 -6.48 14.36
C THR A 73 -8.77 -5.89 14.82
N GLY A 74 -9.88 -6.52 14.40
CA GLY A 74 -11.23 -6.14 14.85
C GLY A 74 -11.37 -6.23 16.38
N ALA A 75 -10.68 -7.17 17.02
CA ALA A 75 -10.64 -7.29 18.49
C ALA A 75 -9.92 -6.09 19.13
N GLY A 76 -8.78 -5.66 18.58
CA GLY A 76 -8.05 -4.48 19.04
C GLY A 76 -8.91 -3.21 18.95
N VAL A 77 -9.54 -2.98 17.81
CA VAL A 77 -10.46 -1.84 17.61
C VAL A 77 -11.67 -1.92 18.55
N SER A 78 -12.29 -3.09 18.68
CA SER A 78 -13.43 -3.31 19.58
C SER A 78 -13.07 -3.04 21.04
N SER A 79 -11.83 -3.33 21.47
CA SER A 79 -11.36 -3.05 22.83
C SER A 79 -11.32 -1.55 23.13
N ILE A 80 -10.88 -0.73 22.18
CA ILE A 80 -10.91 0.73 22.28
C ILE A 80 -12.36 1.22 22.35
N LEU A 81 -13.21 0.74 21.44
CA LEU A 81 -14.62 1.15 21.36
C LEU A 81 -15.46 0.72 22.58
N SER A 82 -15.08 -0.36 23.24
CA SER A 82 -15.77 -0.88 24.44
C SER A 82 -15.34 -0.20 25.73
N ASP A 83 -14.22 0.53 25.71
CA ASP A 83 -13.81 1.30 26.88
C ASP A 83 -14.86 2.36 27.24
N LYS A 84 -15.21 2.40 28.53
CA LYS A 84 -16.34 3.19 29.06
C LYS A 84 -16.05 4.70 29.09
N GLY A 85 -14.83 5.12 28.77
CA GLY A 85 -14.51 6.52 28.53
C GLY A 85 -14.86 6.91 27.10
N ASP A 86 -15.87 7.77 26.91
CA ASP A 86 -16.22 8.39 25.61
C ASP A 86 -15.18 9.40 25.10
N ARG A 87 -13.91 9.15 25.39
CA ARG A 87 -12.78 10.07 25.15
C ARG A 87 -11.70 9.43 24.27
N LYS A 88 -12.00 8.29 23.68
CA LYS A 88 -11.13 7.59 22.73
C LYS A 88 -11.86 7.46 21.40
N VAL A 89 -11.28 8.07 20.39
CA VAL A 89 -11.81 8.10 19.03
C VAL A 89 -10.79 7.51 18.08
N ILE A 90 -11.27 6.91 17.00
CA ILE A 90 -10.46 6.35 15.94
C ILE A 90 -10.83 7.12 14.68
N VAL A 91 -9.83 7.70 14.03
CA VAL A 91 -9.99 8.40 12.76
C VAL A 91 -9.10 7.71 11.75
N ALA A 92 -9.71 7.22 10.69
CA ALA A 92 -9.03 6.51 9.63
C ALA A 92 -9.33 7.14 8.27
N THR A 93 -8.40 6.96 7.34
CA THR A 93 -8.59 7.27 5.92
C THR A 93 -8.35 6.00 5.11
N MET A 94 -9.02 5.89 3.96
CA MET A 94 -8.82 4.80 3.00
C MET A 94 -9.18 5.27 1.60
N ARG A 95 -8.54 4.69 0.58
CA ARG A 95 -8.90 4.94 -0.83
C ARG A 95 -10.18 4.19 -1.22
N SER A 96 -10.98 4.77 -2.12
CA SER A 96 -12.23 4.12 -2.58
C SER A 96 -11.99 2.75 -3.22
N GLU A 97 -10.89 2.58 -3.96
CA GLU A 97 -10.50 1.30 -4.59
C GLU A 97 -10.18 0.23 -3.54
N GLU A 98 -9.36 0.58 -2.54
CA GLU A 98 -9.02 -0.30 -1.40
C GLU A 98 -10.27 -0.69 -0.60
N TYR A 99 -11.17 0.26 -0.34
CA TYR A 99 -12.41 -0.04 0.36
C TYR A 99 -13.30 -1.01 -0.44
N SER A 100 -13.44 -0.77 -1.75
CA SER A 100 -14.21 -1.66 -2.65
C SER A 100 -13.64 -3.08 -2.64
N TYR A 101 -12.31 -3.21 -2.62
CA TYR A 101 -11.61 -4.48 -2.52
C TYR A 101 -12.01 -5.25 -1.24
N PHE A 102 -11.92 -4.63 -0.06
CA PHE A 102 -12.29 -5.30 1.19
C PHE A 102 -13.79 -5.64 1.32
N CYS A 103 -14.66 -4.98 0.55
CA CYS A 103 -16.09 -5.28 0.48
C CYS A 103 -16.46 -6.40 -0.52
N GLY A 104 -15.50 -7.01 -1.20
CA GLY A 104 -15.78 -8.01 -2.24
C GLY A 104 -16.26 -7.40 -3.56
N GLY A 105 -15.88 -6.16 -3.84
CA GLY A 105 -16.14 -5.50 -5.13
C GLY A 105 -15.39 -6.16 -6.30
N PRO A 106 -15.57 -5.67 -7.54
CA PRO A 106 -14.97 -6.26 -8.73
C PRO A 106 -13.44 -6.45 -8.64
N ALA A 107 -12.75 -5.53 -7.95
CA ALA A 107 -11.31 -5.61 -7.69
C ALA A 107 -10.92 -6.86 -6.87
N ALA A 108 -11.77 -7.30 -5.94
CA ALA A 108 -11.54 -8.51 -5.14
C ALA A 108 -11.65 -9.81 -5.95
N VAL A 109 -12.30 -9.76 -7.11
CA VAL A 109 -12.47 -10.91 -8.03
C VAL A 109 -11.26 -11.05 -8.97
N VAL A 110 -10.54 -9.96 -9.21
CA VAL A 110 -9.44 -9.89 -10.20
C VAL A 110 -8.07 -9.96 -9.54
N ASP A 111 -7.95 -9.67 -8.24
CA ASP A 111 -6.67 -9.57 -7.56
C ASP A 111 -6.44 -10.70 -6.53
N PRO A 112 -5.67 -11.76 -6.87
CA PRO A 112 -5.29 -12.86 -5.98
C PRO A 112 -4.18 -12.47 -5.00
N VAL A 113 -3.74 -11.20 -4.94
CA VAL A 113 -2.58 -10.75 -4.15
C VAL A 113 -2.80 -10.85 -2.65
N ARG A 114 -4.05 -10.82 -2.21
CA ARG A 114 -4.41 -10.74 -0.80
C ARG A 114 -5.25 -11.96 -0.44
N SER A 115 -4.81 -12.74 0.55
CA SER A 115 -5.49 -13.97 0.93
C SER A 115 -6.94 -13.70 1.34
N ARG A 116 -7.85 -14.67 1.11
CA ARG A 116 -9.26 -14.54 1.57
C ARG A 116 -9.35 -14.23 3.06
N GLU A 117 -8.41 -14.76 3.83
CA GLU A 117 -8.33 -14.50 5.26
C GLU A 117 -7.93 -13.05 5.54
N MET A 118 -6.99 -12.48 4.78
CA MET A 118 -6.64 -11.07 4.92
C MET A 118 -7.81 -10.14 4.60
N VAL A 119 -8.57 -10.45 3.55
CA VAL A 119 -9.80 -9.70 3.21
C VAL A 119 -10.81 -9.77 4.35
N ARG A 120 -11.00 -10.96 4.93
CA ARG A 120 -11.91 -11.18 6.05
C ARG A 120 -11.49 -10.40 7.30
N GLN A 121 -10.21 -10.47 7.67
CA GLN A 121 -9.64 -9.77 8.81
C GLN A 121 -9.71 -8.24 8.64
N GLY A 122 -9.39 -7.74 7.45
CA GLY A 122 -9.54 -6.34 7.10
C GLY A 122 -10.99 -5.88 7.22
N TRP A 123 -11.93 -6.66 6.69
CA TRP A 123 -13.35 -6.35 6.81
C TRP A 123 -13.85 -6.35 8.26
N ASP A 124 -13.33 -7.23 9.11
CA ASP A 124 -13.65 -7.25 10.55
C ASP A 124 -13.27 -5.96 11.28
N VAL A 125 -12.25 -5.26 10.80
CA VAL A 125 -11.91 -3.91 11.26
C VAL A 125 -12.85 -2.88 10.64
N LEU A 126 -12.95 -2.85 9.31
CA LEU A 126 -13.65 -1.78 8.59
C LEU A 126 -15.13 -1.69 8.91
N ARG A 127 -15.81 -2.83 9.13
CA ARG A 127 -17.24 -2.87 9.48
C ARG A 127 -17.57 -2.23 10.85
N LEU A 128 -16.57 -1.96 11.67
CA LEU A 128 -16.73 -1.27 12.96
C LEU A 128 -16.80 0.25 12.79
N ALA A 129 -16.39 0.79 11.65
CA ALA A 129 -16.35 2.22 11.39
C ALA A 129 -17.69 2.78 10.89
N THR A 130 -17.98 4.02 11.25
CA THR A 130 -18.88 4.89 10.51
C THR A 130 -18.14 5.45 9.30
N ARG A 131 -18.52 4.99 8.11
CA ARG A 131 -17.98 5.47 6.82
C ARG A 131 -18.52 6.87 6.50
N VAL A 132 -17.63 7.75 6.08
CA VAL A 132 -17.95 9.05 5.49
C VAL A 132 -17.28 9.11 4.13
N ASP A 133 -18.09 9.28 3.09
CA ASP A 133 -17.58 9.44 1.73
C ASP A 133 -17.17 10.89 1.49
N LEU A 134 -15.92 11.08 1.09
CA LEU A 134 -15.38 12.36 0.68
C LEU A 134 -15.30 12.40 -0.84
N GLU A 135 -16.22 13.13 -1.44
CA GLU A 135 -16.23 13.35 -2.89
C GLU A 135 -15.03 14.20 -3.32
N ARG A 136 -14.51 13.91 -4.52
CA ARG A 136 -13.43 14.70 -5.13
C ARG A 136 -13.91 16.11 -5.50
N SER A 137 -15.15 16.22 -5.99
CA SER A 137 -15.79 17.49 -6.30
C SER A 137 -16.35 18.14 -5.04
N TRP A 138 -15.93 19.38 -4.79
CA TRP A 138 -16.48 20.16 -3.68
C TRP A 138 -17.91 20.58 -4.01
N SER A 139 -18.78 20.48 -3.02
CA SER A 139 -20.14 20.99 -3.10
C SER A 139 -20.16 22.50 -3.36
N TRP A 140 -21.27 22.99 -3.88
CA TRP A 140 -21.44 24.43 -4.09
C TRP A 140 -21.21 25.26 -2.81
N HIS A 141 -21.61 24.74 -1.65
CA HIS A 141 -21.38 25.39 -0.36
C HIS A 141 -19.90 25.44 0.02
N GLU A 142 -19.13 24.39 -0.25
CA GLU A 142 -17.68 24.36 -0.02
C GLU A 142 -16.95 25.31 -0.97
N LEU A 143 -17.33 25.34 -2.25
CA LEU A 143 -16.79 26.29 -3.23
C LEU A 143 -17.05 27.74 -2.82
N SER A 144 -18.22 28.03 -2.26
CA SER A 144 -18.58 29.38 -1.80
C SER A 144 -17.69 29.82 -0.63
N ARG A 145 -17.50 28.95 0.38
CA ARG A 145 -16.56 29.21 1.49
C ARG A 145 -15.12 29.32 1.01
N ALA A 146 -14.71 28.51 0.04
CA ALA A 146 -13.38 28.56 -0.55
C ALA A 146 -13.13 29.91 -1.27
N ARG A 147 -14.13 30.46 -1.97
CA ARG A 147 -14.02 31.78 -2.61
C ARG A 147 -13.81 32.90 -1.59
N GLU A 148 -14.52 32.85 -0.48
CA GLU A 148 -14.34 33.80 0.63
C GLU A 148 -12.92 33.69 1.22
N ALA A 149 -12.40 32.47 1.40
CA ALA A 149 -11.04 32.25 1.87
C ALA A 149 -9.97 32.65 0.84
N GLY A 150 -10.24 32.45 -0.46
CA GLY A 150 -9.35 32.75 -1.57
C GLY A 150 -8.98 34.24 -1.68
N ALA A 151 -9.83 35.14 -1.16
CA ALA A 151 -9.51 36.55 -1.03
C ALA A 151 -8.22 36.81 -0.23
N ASN A 152 -7.82 35.88 0.65
CA ASN A 152 -6.65 35.98 1.52
C ASN A 152 -5.57 34.92 1.22
N ASP A 153 -5.80 33.97 0.30
CA ASP A 153 -4.83 32.95 -0.08
C ASP A 153 -4.80 32.75 -1.62
N PRO A 154 -3.74 33.23 -2.31
CA PRO A 154 -3.57 33.05 -3.74
C PRO A 154 -3.63 31.58 -4.20
N ARG A 155 -3.21 30.62 -3.36
CA ARG A 155 -3.20 29.20 -3.71
C ARG A 155 -4.62 28.64 -3.81
N ILE A 156 -5.52 29.09 -2.93
CA ILE A 156 -6.95 28.73 -2.97
C ILE A 156 -7.59 29.35 -4.23
N THR A 157 -7.21 30.58 -4.57
CA THR A 157 -7.67 31.24 -5.80
C THR A 157 -7.24 30.48 -7.06
N GLU A 158 -5.98 30.06 -7.15
CA GLU A 158 -5.48 29.24 -8.27
C GLU A 158 -6.20 27.87 -8.33
N ALA A 159 -6.41 27.23 -7.18
CA ALA A 159 -7.13 25.94 -7.12
C ALA A 159 -8.59 26.06 -7.55
N LEU A 160 -9.27 27.15 -7.16
CA LEU A 160 -10.64 27.44 -7.59
C LEU A 160 -10.74 27.61 -9.10
N ALA A 161 -9.75 28.24 -9.74
CA ALA A 161 -9.70 28.40 -11.20
C ALA A 161 -9.53 27.08 -11.96
N GLN A 162 -9.18 25.99 -11.26
CA GLN A 162 -8.88 24.67 -11.82
C GLN A 162 -9.77 23.57 -11.22
N ALA A 163 -10.77 23.96 -10.43
CA ALA A 163 -11.63 23.05 -9.68
C ALA A 163 -12.43 22.10 -10.57
N ASP A 164 -12.91 22.57 -11.72
CA ASP A 164 -13.69 21.75 -12.66
C ASP A 164 -12.83 20.69 -13.38
N GLN A 165 -11.52 20.91 -13.49
CA GLN A 165 -10.62 20.02 -14.23
C GLN A 165 -9.94 18.99 -13.31
N PHE A 166 -9.50 19.39 -12.13
CA PHE A 166 -8.70 18.54 -11.24
C PHE A 166 -9.31 18.38 -9.84
N GLY A 167 -10.24 19.25 -9.43
CA GLY A 167 -10.68 19.34 -8.03
C GLY A 167 -9.72 20.16 -7.17
N ILE A 168 -10.25 20.86 -6.16
CA ILE A 168 -9.48 21.81 -5.34
C ILE A 168 -8.39 21.10 -4.52
N SER A 169 -8.75 20.03 -3.82
CA SER A 169 -7.82 19.29 -2.96
C SER A 169 -6.63 18.71 -3.74
N GLU A 170 -6.89 18.15 -4.92
CA GLU A 170 -5.89 17.58 -5.81
C GLU A 170 -4.95 18.62 -6.38
N TYR A 171 -5.50 19.77 -6.80
CA TYR A 171 -4.69 20.87 -7.31
C TYR A 171 -3.79 21.45 -6.22
N LEU A 172 -4.31 21.60 -4.99
CA LEU A 172 -3.53 22.05 -3.84
C LEU A 172 -2.44 21.04 -3.45
N ALA A 173 -2.66 19.75 -3.70
CA ALA A 173 -1.65 18.71 -3.53
C ALA A 173 -0.58 18.69 -4.65
N ALA A 174 -0.69 19.57 -5.65
CA ALA A 174 0.18 19.63 -6.83
C ALA A 174 0.19 18.34 -7.70
N GLY A 175 -0.88 17.53 -7.62
CA GLY A 175 -0.97 16.23 -8.33
C GLY A 175 -0.75 16.32 -9.84
N PRO A 176 -1.59 17.08 -10.57
CA PRO A 176 -1.51 17.19 -12.02
C PRO A 176 -0.18 17.76 -12.50
N GLN A 177 0.40 18.72 -11.76
CA GLN A 177 1.67 19.35 -12.12
C GLN A 177 2.84 18.38 -11.93
N LEU A 178 2.84 17.61 -10.85
CA LEU A 178 3.85 16.58 -10.61
C LEU A 178 3.74 15.46 -11.66
N LEU A 179 2.53 15.03 -12.01
CA LEU A 179 2.33 14.05 -13.08
C LEU A 179 2.82 14.55 -14.44
N ALA A 180 2.51 15.78 -14.82
CA ALA A 180 3.01 16.39 -16.05
C ALA A 180 4.54 16.47 -16.03
N ARG A 181 5.12 16.97 -14.93
CA ARG A 181 6.58 17.04 -14.74
C ARG A 181 7.24 15.67 -14.88
N TRP A 182 6.65 14.62 -14.32
CA TRP A 182 7.16 13.25 -14.45
C TRP A 182 7.06 12.72 -15.88
N ARG A 183 5.96 13.00 -16.59
CA ARG A 183 5.80 12.60 -18.00
C ARG A 183 6.83 13.29 -18.90
N ASP A 184 7.02 14.59 -18.73
CA ASP A 184 7.96 15.39 -19.52
C ASP A 184 9.42 15.00 -19.25
N ALA A 185 9.73 14.49 -18.06
CA ALA A 185 11.07 14.07 -17.66
C ALA A 185 11.63 12.92 -18.51
N TRP A 186 10.78 12.12 -19.15
CA TRP A 186 11.23 11.05 -20.06
C TRP A 186 11.81 11.56 -21.38
N ALA A 187 11.69 12.84 -21.70
CA ALA A 187 12.28 13.41 -22.91
C ALA A 187 13.82 13.30 -22.89
N PRO A 188 14.47 13.05 -24.05
CA PRO A 188 15.93 12.98 -24.12
C PRO A 188 16.59 14.28 -23.62
N GLY A 189 17.53 14.14 -22.67
CA GLY A 189 18.23 15.28 -22.06
C GLY A 189 17.42 16.08 -21.04
N ALA A 190 16.23 15.62 -20.64
CA ALA A 190 15.50 16.14 -19.50
C ALA A 190 15.97 15.44 -18.20
N HIS A 191 15.11 14.64 -17.56
CA HIS A 191 15.42 13.93 -16.32
C HIS A 191 14.97 12.45 -16.35
N PRO A 192 15.36 11.67 -17.38
CA PRO A 192 14.84 10.32 -17.56
C PRO A 192 15.30 9.37 -16.45
N ARG A 193 16.46 9.62 -15.81
CA ARG A 193 16.89 8.81 -14.65
C ARG A 193 16.01 9.10 -13.45
N GLY A 194 15.73 10.37 -13.16
CA GLY A 194 14.81 10.80 -12.11
C GLY A 194 13.42 10.21 -12.33
N ALA A 195 12.91 10.24 -13.56
CA ALA A 195 11.62 9.66 -13.91
C ALA A 195 11.56 8.14 -13.64
N ALA A 196 12.65 7.42 -13.94
CA ALA A 196 12.79 6.00 -13.66
C ALA A 196 12.85 5.71 -12.14
N LEU A 197 13.57 6.51 -11.35
CA LEU A 197 13.61 6.39 -9.89
C LEU A 197 12.22 6.59 -9.27
N VAL A 198 11.48 7.59 -9.74
CA VAL A 198 10.10 7.85 -9.31
C VAL A 198 9.20 6.67 -9.65
N LEU A 199 9.31 6.11 -10.86
CA LEU A 199 8.52 4.95 -11.28
C LEU A 199 8.84 3.71 -10.45
N ALA A 200 10.12 3.48 -10.14
CA ALA A 200 10.53 2.40 -9.25
C ALA A 200 9.92 2.54 -7.85
N ALA A 201 9.88 3.74 -7.29
CA ALA A 201 9.24 3.98 -5.99
C ALA A 201 7.71 3.80 -6.05
N VAL A 202 7.07 4.22 -7.15
CA VAL A 202 5.63 4.00 -7.38
C VAL A 202 5.31 2.51 -7.44
N ASP A 203 6.09 1.74 -8.20
CA ASP A 203 5.87 0.31 -8.35
C ASP A 203 6.24 -0.49 -7.10
N ALA A 204 7.19 -0.04 -6.29
CA ALA A 204 7.42 -0.60 -4.96
C ALA A 204 6.17 -0.49 -4.07
N ARG A 205 5.50 0.66 -4.10
CA ARG A 205 4.23 0.86 -3.38
C ARG A 205 3.12 -0.04 -3.91
N ARG A 206 3.04 -0.23 -5.23
CA ARG A 206 2.09 -1.16 -5.88
C ARG A 206 2.41 -2.62 -5.57
N ALA A 207 3.67 -2.94 -5.32
CA ALA A 207 4.12 -4.26 -4.87
C ALA A 207 3.90 -4.48 -3.35
N GLY A 208 3.30 -3.53 -2.63
CA GLY A 208 2.98 -3.65 -1.20
C GLY A 208 4.04 -3.13 -0.25
N ILE A 209 5.14 -2.55 -0.74
CA ILE A 209 6.15 -1.92 0.12
C ILE A 209 5.70 -0.50 0.45
N HIS A 210 5.11 -0.33 1.63
CA HIS A 210 4.52 0.94 2.05
C HIS A 210 5.47 1.85 2.84
N ARG A 211 6.57 1.33 3.39
CA ARG A 211 7.55 2.13 4.11
C ARG A 211 8.50 2.90 3.18
N PRO A 212 9.26 3.89 3.69
CA PRO A 212 10.37 4.49 2.95
C PRO A 212 11.39 3.44 2.48
N LEU A 213 11.80 3.55 1.22
CA LEU A 213 12.81 2.68 0.64
C LEU A 213 14.19 3.35 0.63
N PRO A 214 15.26 2.61 0.96
CA PRO A 214 16.63 3.11 0.79
C PRO A 214 16.90 3.52 -0.65
N ALA A 215 17.65 4.60 -0.84
CA ALA A 215 18.04 5.08 -2.17
C ALA A 215 18.71 3.97 -2.99
N GLU A 216 19.57 3.16 -2.39
CA GLU A 216 20.24 2.03 -3.03
C GLU A 216 19.26 1.04 -3.68
N THR A 217 18.12 0.76 -3.02
CA THR A 217 17.09 -0.13 -3.56
C THR A 217 16.42 0.48 -4.79
N LEU A 218 16.13 1.79 -4.76
CA LEU A 218 15.59 2.51 -5.92
C LEU A 218 16.61 2.57 -7.06
N VAL A 219 17.91 2.73 -6.74
CA VAL A 219 18.99 2.71 -7.73
C VAL A 219 19.11 1.34 -8.40
N ARG A 220 18.96 0.24 -7.69
CA ARG A 220 18.93 -1.09 -8.34
C ARG A 220 17.70 -1.27 -9.23
N ALA A 221 16.53 -0.83 -8.76
CA ALA A 221 15.28 -1.04 -9.48
C ALA A 221 15.13 -0.15 -10.73
N HIS A 222 15.58 1.12 -10.68
CA HIS A 222 15.29 2.10 -11.76
C HIS A 222 15.92 1.74 -13.11
N GLU A 223 17.02 0.97 -13.12
CA GLU A 223 17.76 0.68 -14.34
C GLU A 223 16.91 -0.07 -15.37
N ALA A 224 16.04 -0.96 -14.91
CA ALA A 224 15.14 -1.72 -15.76
C ALA A 224 14.18 -0.81 -16.54
N TYR A 225 13.53 0.11 -15.84
CA TYR A 225 12.62 1.09 -16.44
C TYR A 225 13.33 2.02 -17.41
N LEU A 226 14.52 2.50 -17.04
CA LEU A 226 15.31 3.38 -17.89
C LEU A 226 15.68 2.66 -19.19
N ARG A 227 16.08 1.37 -19.11
CA ARG A 227 16.43 0.54 -20.27
C ARG A 227 15.24 0.33 -21.21
N GLU A 228 14.08 -0.02 -20.67
CA GLU A 228 12.85 -0.23 -21.43
C GLU A 228 12.43 1.02 -22.21
N ARG A 229 12.66 2.22 -21.67
CA ARG A 229 12.33 3.49 -22.33
C ARG A 229 13.42 4.07 -23.24
N GLY A 230 14.54 3.36 -23.43
CA GLY A 230 15.58 3.72 -24.39
C GLY A 230 16.98 3.90 -23.81
N GLY A 231 17.12 3.77 -22.49
CA GLY A 231 18.40 3.71 -21.78
C GLY A 231 19.29 4.91 -22.05
N ALA A 232 20.53 4.65 -22.47
CA ALA A 232 21.54 5.66 -22.77
C ALA A 232 21.11 6.66 -23.86
N ARG A 233 20.17 6.30 -24.75
CA ARG A 233 19.68 7.20 -25.81
C ARG A 233 18.94 8.42 -25.24
N LEU A 234 18.36 8.27 -24.04
CA LEU A 234 17.69 9.36 -23.34
C LEU A 234 18.67 10.33 -22.68
N ARG A 235 19.97 10.04 -22.68
CA ARG A 235 21.03 10.83 -22.03
C ARG A 235 20.70 11.09 -20.55
N PRO A 236 20.59 10.02 -19.74
CA PRO A 236 20.28 10.15 -18.32
C PRO A 236 21.33 10.98 -17.59
N GLU A 237 20.84 11.84 -16.72
CA GLU A 237 21.58 12.64 -15.76
C GLU A 237 22.31 11.77 -14.72
N SER A 238 23.11 12.39 -13.84
CA SER A 238 23.77 11.70 -12.72
C SER A 238 22.73 11.23 -11.69
N LEU A 239 23.09 10.27 -10.82
CA LEU A 239 22.21 9.84 -9.74
C LEU A 239 21.89 10.99 -8.77
N ASP A 240 22.89 11.79 -8.42
CA ASP A 240 22.73 12.93 -7.52
C ASP A 240 21.76 13.96 -8.12
N ASP A 241 21.90 14.29 -9.40
CA ASP A 241 20.98 15.20 -10.10
C ASP A 241 19.56 14.62 -10.19
N ALA A 242 19.44 13.31 -10.38
CA ALA A 242 18.15 12.62 -10.49
C ALA A 242 17.38 12.66 -9.16
N PHE A 243 18.04 12.34 -8.04
CA PHE A 243 17.43 12.44 -6.70
C PHE A 243 17.13 13.89 -6.32
N ALA A 244 18.04 14.83 -6.60
CA ALA A 244 17.81 16.25 -6.34
C ALA A 244 16.60 16.79 -7.13
N TRP A 245 16.49 16.42 -8.41
CA TRP A 245 15.34 16.80 -9.24
C TRP A 245 14.03 16.18 -8.76
N ALA A 246 14.03 14.89 -8.41
CA ALA A 246 12.83 14.18 -7.96
C ALA A 246 12.35 14.66 -6.59
N GLY A 247 13.29 15.06 -5.72
CA GLY A 247 13.04 15.64 -4.40
C GLY A 247 12.68 17.12 -4.42
N THR A 248 12.76 17.81 -5.56
CA THR A 248 12.44 19.24 -5.65
C THR A 248 10.94 19.48 -5.45
N PRO A 249 10.52 20.25 -4.42
CA PRO A 249 9.12 20.53 -4.20
C PRO A 249 8.53 21.40 -5.32
N VAL A 250 7.34 21.02 -5.81
CA VAL A 250 6.50 21.85 -6.68
C VAL A 250 5.55 22.65 -5.79
N ARG A 251 5.50 23.97 -6.01
CA ARG A 251 4.66 24.92 -5.25
C ARG A 251 4.86 24.90 -3.73
N GLY A 252 6.02 24.42 -3.27
CA GLY A 252 6.38 24.36 -1.86
C GLY A 252 5.54 23.38 -1.04
N THR A 253 4.82 22.44 -1.68
CA THR A 253 3.96 21.47 -0.99
C THR A 253 4.48 20.04 -1.10
N SER A 254 4.69 19.53 -2.31
CA SER A 254 5.07 18.13 -2.56
C SER A 254 6.13 17.99 -3.66
N SER A 255 6.88 16.91 -3.62
CA SER A 255 7.87 16.49 -4.63
C SER A 255 7.47 15.13 -5.24
N LEU A 256 8.17 14.66 -6.28
CA LEU A 256 7.90 13.35 -6.88
C LEU A 256 8.38 12.19 -5.99
N LEU A 257 9.52 12.39 -5.34
CA LEU A 257 10.04 11.56 -4.25
C LEU A 257 10.11 12.40 -2.98
N LEU A 258 9.47 11.92 -1.92
CA LEU A 258 9.52 12.55 -0.60
C LEU A 258 10.64 11.91 0.22
N PRO A 259 11.58 12.69 0.76
CA PRO A 259 12.54 12.17 1.73
C PRO A 259 11.84 11.88 3.05
N ASP A 260 12.07 10.69 3.62
CA ASP A 260 11.51 10.29 4.92
C ASP A 260 12.55 9.50 5.72
N GLY A 261 13.44 10.23 6.41
CA GLY A 261 14.58 9.68 7.13
C GLY A 261 15.92 9.89 6.41
N ASP A 262 16.95 9.17 6.89
CA ASP A 262 18.30 9.21 6.31
C ASP A 262 18.35 8.34 5.04
N ASP A 263 18.49 8.98 3.87
CA ASP A 263 18.65 8.34 2.56
C ASP A 263 17.50 7.40 2.13
N THR A 264 16.30 7.66 2.65
CA THR A 264 15.09 6.88 2.37
C THR A 264 14.02 7.75 1.72
N HIS A 265 13.28 7.16 0.78
CA HIS A 265 12.38 7.89 -0.10
C HIS A 265 11.04 7.17 -0.27
N ILE A 266 9.95 7.96 -0.39
CA ILE A 266 8.59 7.49 -0.71
C ILE A 266 8.11 8.17 -2.00
N ALA A 267 7.39 7.42 -2.84
CA ALA A 267 6.71 8.00 -4.00
C ALA A 267 5.53 8.88 -3.61
N PHE A 268 5.34 9.97 -4.33
CA PHE A 268 4.15 10.79 -4.15
C PHE A 268 2.88 10.01 -4.50
N ASP A 269 1.96 9.88 -3.52
CA ASP A 269 0.83 8.94 -3.58
C ASP A 269 -0.09 9.13 -4.79
N TYR A 270 -0.22 10.36 -5.31
CA TYR A 270 -1.02 10.63 -6.52
C TYR A 270 -0.54 9.81 -7.73
N LEU A 271 0.77 9.57 -7.84
CA LEU A 271 1.34 8.86 -8.98
C LEU A 271 1.01 7.37 -8.95
N ILE A 272 0.71 6.79 -7.78
CA ILE A 272 0.36 5.38 -7.64
C ILE A 272 -0.88 5.04 -8.47
N ASP A 273 -1.84 5.96 -8.53
CA ASP A 273 -3.10 5.78 -9.24
C ASP A 273 -3.09 6.46 -10.62
N ALA A 274 -2.35 7.57 -10.77
CA ALA A 274 -2.35 8.37 -12.00
C ALA A 274 -1.40 7.86 -13.09
N VAL A 275 -0.38 7.07 -12.73
CA VAL A 275 0.50 6.40 -13.70
C VAL A 275 -0.19 5.12 -14.18
N GLU A 276 -0.04 4.78 -15.45
CA GLU A 276 -0.61 3.54 -15.99
C GLU A 276 -0.05 2.30 -15.25
N ARG A 277 -0.88 1.29 -15.04
CA ARG A 277 -0.49 0.03 -14.40
C ARG A 277 0.07 -0.91 -15.45
N GLU A 278 1.39 -0.86 -15.62
CA GLU A 278 2.16 -1.80 -16.44
C GLU A 278 2.80 -2.88 -15.56
N ALA A 279 3.23 -3.98 -16.18
CA ALA A 279 3.91 -5.05 -15.47
C ALA A 279 5.26 -4.60 -14.93
N ILE A 280 5.46 -4.77 -13.61
CA ILE A 280 6.72 -4.42 -12.96
C ILE A 280 7.86 -5.26 -13.59
N PRO A 281 9.00 -4.64 -13.99
CA PRO A 281 10.14 -5.37 -14.51
C PRO A 281 10.69 -6.37 -13.48
N GLY A 282 11.11 -7.56 -13.94
CA GLY A 282 11.63 -8.62 -13.06
C GLY A 282 12.85 -8.17 -12.24
N GLU A 283 13.76 -7.41 -12.86
CA GLU A 283 14.92 -6.80 -12.19
C GLU A 283 14.51 -5.85 -11.05
N ALA A 284 13.43 -5.07 -11.23
CA ALA A 284 12.91 -4.19 -10.19
C ALA A 284 12.27 -4.99 -9.05
N LEU A 285 11.47 -6.01 -9.37
CA LEU A 285 10.93 -6.95 -8.37
C LEU A 285 12.03 -7.64 -7.57
N ALA A 286 13.10 -8.11 -8.22
CA ALA A 286 14.24 -8.73 -7.53
C ALA A 286 14.92 -7.76 -6.55
N ALA A 287 15.05 -6.48 -6.92
CA ALA A 287 15.55 -5.45 -6.02
C ALA A 287 14.63 -5.24 -4.80
N PHE A 288 13.31 -5.28 -5.01
CA PHE A 288 12.31 -5.18 -3.93
C PHE A 288 12.34 -6.41 -3.01
N ILE A 289 12.36 -7.62 -3.57
CA ILE A 289 12.47 -8.89 -2.82
C ILE A 289 13.72 -8.93 -1.94
N THR A 290 14.81 -8.34 -2.40
CA THR A 290 16.07 -8.28 -1.63
C THR A 290 15.91 -7.48 -0.34
N THR A 291 15.14 -6.39 -0.39
CA THR A 291 14.99 -5.40 0.70
C THR A 291 13.70 -5.57 1.52
N ALA A 292 12.68 -6.27 0.99
CA ALA A 292 11.40 -6.48 1.63
C ALA A 292 11.54 -7.16 3.00
N THR A 293 10.74 -6.73 3.98
CA THR A 293 10.60 -7.46 5.25
C THR A 293 9.84 -8.76 5.04
N VAL A 294 9.73 -9.59 6.08
CA VAL A 294 8.97 -10.85 6.01
C VAL A 294 7.50 -10.57 5.71
N GLU A 295 6.94 -9.53 6.33
CA GLU A 295 5.55 -9.11 6.14
C GLU A 295 5.31 -8.59 4.72
N GLU A 296 6.25 -7.82 4.17
CA GLU A 296 6.18 -7.28 2.79
C GLU A 296 6.39 -8.36 1.73
N MET A 297 7.15 -9.43 2.05
CA MET A 297 7.52 -10.48 1.09
C MET A 297 6.29 -11.15 0.47
N ASN A 298 5.24 -11.32 1.27
CA ASN A 298 4.01 -11.93 0.80
C ASN A 298 3.35 -11.04 -0.27
N ASP A 299 3.19 -9.75 0.02
CA ASP A 299 2.60 -8.78 -0.92
C ASP A 299 3.44 -8.66 -2.21
N VAL A 300 4.77 -8.63 -2.10
CA VAL A 300 5.67 -8.55 -3.25
C VAL A 300 5.60 -9.81 -4.11
N GLY A 301 5.62 -11.00 -3.50
CA GLY A 301 5.52 -12.27 -4.22
C GLY A 301 4.19 -12.42 -4.96
N HIS A 302 3.12 -11.95 -4.33
CA HIS A 302 1.81 -11.88 -4.92
C HIS A 302 1.72 -10.85 -6.06
N ALA A 303 2.31 -9.67 -5.92
CA ALA A 303 2.36 -8.69 -7.00
C ALA A 303 3.11 -9.27 -8.21
N ALA A 304 4.25 -9.92 -7.98
CA ALA A 304 5.00 -10.63 -9.02
C ALA A 304 4.14 -11.69 -9.72
N TRP A 305 3.37 -12.49 -8.95
CA TRP A 305 2.44 -13.46 -9.51
C TRP A 305 1.43 -12.82 -10.48
N THR A 306 0.77 -11.73 -10.06
CA THR A 306 -0.28 -11.07 -10.85
C THR A 306 0.25 -10.53 -12.17
N TRP A 307 1.52 -10.12 -12.20
CA TRP A 307 2.21 -9.70 -13.41
C TRP A 307 2.85 -10.85 -14.21
N HIS A 308 2.55 -12.11 -13.87
CA HIS A 308 3.11 -13.32 -14.47
C HIS A 308 4.64 -13.39 -14.41
N ARG A 309 5.23 -12.78 -13.38
CA ARG A 309 6.66 -12.82 -13.04
C ARG A 309 6.91 -13.99 -12.08
N TYR A 310 6.73 -15.21 -12.60
CA TYR A 310 6.70 -16.41 -11.78
C TYR A 310 8.05 -16.71 -11.10
N ASP A 311 9.17 -16.37 -11.73
CA ASP A 311 10.48 -16.62 -11.14
C ASP A 311 10.72 -15.70 -9.94
N GLU A 312 10.34 -14.43 -10.05
CA GLU A 312 10.38 -13.47 -8.95
C GLU A 312 9.37 -13.81 -7.85
N ALA A 313 8.15 -14.24 -8.22
CA ALA A 313 7.14 -14.70 -7.27
C ALA A 313 7.63 -15.94 -6.48
N GLU A 314 8.23 -16.92 -7.15
CA GLU A 314 8.80 -18.08 -6.49
C GLU A 314 9.94 -17.67 -5.54
N SER A 315 10.81 -16.76 -5.97
CA SER A 315 11.93 -16.27 -5.14
C SER A 315 11.44 -15.58 -3.86
N ALA A 316 10.40 -14.75 -3.96
CA ALA A 316 9.79 -14.11 -2.79
C ALA A 316 9.21 -15.16 -1.82
N PHE A 317 8.41 -16.09 -2.32
CA PHE A 317 7.76 -17.10 -1.48
C PHE A 317 8.74 -18.16 -0.95
N GLU A 318 9.82 -18.46 -1.66
CA GLU A 318 10.91 -19.30 -1.15
C GLU A 318 11.56 -18.66 0.07
N ARG A 319 11.85 -17.36 0.01
CA ARG A 319 12.41 -16.62 1.16
C ARG A 319 11.45 -16.57 2.34
N LEU A 320 10.14 -16.46 2.06
CA LEU A 320 9.09 -16.53 3.08
C LEU A 320 8.92 -17.94 3.66
N SER A 321 9.09 -19.00 2.85
CA SER A 321 8.89 -20.41 3.23
C SER A 321 9.78 -20.88 4.38
N GLY A 322 10.96 -20.24 4.54
CA GLY A 322 11.88 -20.52 5.64
C GLY A 322 11.43 -19.97 6.99
N ILE A 323 10.40 -19.13 7.01
CA ILE A 323 9.97 -18.34 8.18
C ILE A 323 8.48 -18.54 8.47
N HIS A 324 7.64 -18.64 7.43
CA HIS A 324 6.19 -18.71 7.52
C HIS A 324 5.59 -19.83 6.66
N GLN A 325 4.57 -20.51 7.18
CA GLN A 325 3.90 -21.63 6.50
C GLN A 325 3.24 -21.19 5.19
N ASP A 326 2.65 -20.01 5.16
CA ASP A 326 1.96 -19.46 3.97
C ASP A 326 2.89 -19.32 2.76
N GLY A 327 4.19 -19.04 2.99
CA GLY A 327 5.19 -18.98 1.94
C GLY A 327 5.28 -20.30 1.16
N ARG A 328 5.16 -21.45 1.84
CA ARG A 328 5.25 -22.76 1.20
C ARG A 328 4.04 -23.05 0.31
N GLY A 329 2.85 -22.71 0.78
CA GLY A 329 1.61 -22.86 0.00
C GLY A 329 1.64 -21.98 -1.25
N ASN A 330 1.96 -20.69 -1.08
CA ASN A 330 2.04 -19.72 -2.17
C ASN A 330 3.10 -20.12 -3.21
N ARG A 331 4.28 -20.59 -2.77
CA ARG A 331 5.30 -21.14 -3.67
C ARG A 331 4.79 -22.35 -4.47
N GLY A 332 4.06 -23.25 -3.83
CA GLY A 332 3.45 -24.40 -4.49
C GLY A 332 2.50 -23.99 -5.62
N TYR A 333 1.66 -22.98 -5.38
CA TYR A 333 0.82 -22.42 -6.44
C TYR A 333 1.68 -21.89 -7.61
N VAL A 334 2.82 -21.24 -7.35
CA VAL A 334 3.64 -20.60 -8.42
C VAL A 334 4.18 -21.68 -9.34
N ILE A 335 4.72 -22.73 -8.75
CA ILE A 335 5.20 -23.92 -9.46
C ILE A 335 4.04 -24.53 -10.27
N GLY A 336 2.85 -24.60 -9.71
CA GLY A 336 1.68 -25.12 -10.43
C GLY A 336 1.26 -24.28 -11.63
N ALA A 337 1.33 -22.95 -11.54
CA ALA A 337 0.99 -22.06 -12.63
C ALA A 337 2.06 -22.03 -13.73
N ARG A 338 3.35 -22.10 -13.37
CA ARG A 338 4.48 -22.10 -14.32
C ARG A 338 4.72 -23.47 -14.95
N ASP A 339 4.77 -24.52 -14.12
CA ASP A 339 5.29 -25.85 -14.46
C ASP A 339 4.20 -26.93 -14.51
N GLY A 340 2.98 -26.60 -14.09
CA GLY A 340 1.79 -27.46 -14.17
C GLY A 340 1.48 -28.24 -12.89
N PHE A 341 0.29 -28.86 -12.90
CA PHE A 341 -0.29 -29.51 -11.71
C PHE A 341 0.57 -30.64 -11.13
N GLU A 342 1.26 -31.40 -11.98
CA GLU A 342 2.08 -32.53 -11.53
C GLU A 342 3.33 -32.06 -10.77
N GLU A 343 3.97 -30.97 -11.21
CA GLU A 343 5.11 -30.38 -10.49
C GLU A 343 4.67 -29.74 -9.17
N HIS A 344 3.51 -29.08 -9.14
CA HIS A 344 2.90 -28.63 -7.89
C HIS A 344 2.68 -29.78 -6.90
N ARG A 345 2.12 -30.90 -7.36
CA ARG A 345 1.90 -32.09 -6.53
C ARG A 345 3.21 -32.67 -6.01
N ARG A 346 4.25 -32.75 -6.85
CA ARG A 346 5.59 -33.20 -6.45
C ARG A 346 6.22 -32.28 -5.42
N PHE A 347 6.07 -30.97 -5.57
CA PHE A 347 6.52 -29.98 -4.61
C PHE A 347 5.82 -30.18 -3.25
N LEU A 348 4.48 -30.18 -3.21
CA LEU A 348 3.72 -30.40 -1.97
C LEU A 348 4.09 -31.73 -1.28
N SER A 349 4.27 -32.79 -2.08
CA SER A 349 4.67 -34.11 -1.55
C SER A 349 6.04 -34.05 -0.87
N ARG A 350 7.03 -33.40 -1.50
CA ARG A 350 8.37 -33.22 -0.91
C ARG A 350 8.31 -32.39 0.36
N THR A 351 7.61 -31.26 0.33
CA THR A 351 7.47 -30.37 1.50
C THR A 351 6.84 -31.10 2.69
N ALA A 352 5.81 -31.92 2.47
CA ALA A 352 5.18 -32.70 3.54
C ALA A 352 6.13 -33.76 4.14
N LEU A 353 6.93 -34.43 3.31
CA LEU A 353 7.93 -35.40 3.76
C LEU A 353 9.06 -34.73 4.55
N GLU A 354 9.54 -33.57 4.10
CA GLU A 354 10.57 -32.79 4.78
C GLU A 354 10.09 -32.29 6.15
N LEU A 355 8.87 -31.76 6.23
CA LEU A 355 8.25 -31.35 7.50
C LEU A 355 8.06 -32.52 8.46
N GLU A 356 7.60 -33.66 7.96
CA GLU A 356 7.45 -34.87 8.77
C GLU A 356 8.79 -35.36 9.32
N ALA A 357 9.86 -35.26 8.54
CA ALA A 357 11.21 -35.65 8.97
C ALA A 357 11.78 -34.69 10.03
N VAL A 358 11.49 -33.39 9.94
CA VAL A 358 12.07 -32.36 10.82
C VAL A 358 11.22 -32.13 12.08
N LEU A 359 9.91 -32.04 11.94
CA LEU A 359 8.98 -31.66 13.02
C LEU A 359 8.14 -32.83 13.54
N GLY A 360 8.10 -33.94 12.80
CA GLY A 360 7.31 -35.12 13.13
C GLY A 360 5.93 -35.14 12.46
N ALA A 361 5.34 -36.35 12.42
CA ALA A 361 4.12 -36.63 11.66
C ALA A 361 2.85 -35.92 12.14
N GLN A 362 2.82 -35.53 13.43
CA GLN A 362 1.65 -34.95 14.11
C GLN A 362 1.82 -33.44 14.37
N HIS A 363 2.90 -32.83 13.89
CA HIS A 363 3.09 -31.39 14.00
C HIS A 363 2.07 -30.67 13.11
N GLU A 364 1.55 -29.53 13.57
CA GLU A 364 0.51 -28.75 12.89
C GLU A 364 0.89 -28.43 11.43
N GLU A 365 2.09 -27.89 11.21
CA GLU A 365 2.61 -27.62 9.85
C GLU A 365 2.69 -28.87 8.95
N THR A 366 3.07 -30.02 9.51
CA THR A 366 3.11 -31.29 8.77
C THR A 366 1.71 -31.74 8.36
N LEU A 367 0.74 -31.61 9.27
CA LEU A 367 -0.65 -31.97 9.02
C LEU A 367 -1.28 -31.05 7.96
N ASP A 368 -0.99 -29.75 7.99
CA ASP A 368 -1.48 -28.79 7.01
C ASP A 368 -0.86 -29.00 5.62
N ALA A 369 0.43 -29.32 5.55
CA ALA A 369 1.07 -29.68 4.28
C ALA A 369 0.45 -30.96 3.69
N LYS A 370 0.16 -31.97 4.53
CA LYS A 370 -0.55 -33.19 4.12
C LYS A 370 -1.99 -32.90 3.68
N LEU A 371 -2.71 -32.04 4.40
CA LEU A 371 -4.07 -31.62 4.04
C LEU A 371 -4.09 -30.92 2.69
N SER A 372 -3.14 -30.02 2.45
CA SER A 372 -2.96 -29.35 1.16
C SER A 372 -2.74 -30.33 0.02
N LEU A 373 -1.91 -31.35 0.22
CA LEU A 373 -1.69 -32.42 -0.76
C LEU A 373 -2.98 -33.21 -1.04
N VAL A 374 -3.75 -33.56 -0.01
CA VAL A 374 -5.02 -34.31 -0.14
C VAL A 374 -6.07 -33.48 -0.89
N TRP A 375 -6.22 -32.20 -0.55
CA TRP A 375 -7.15 -31.28 -1.22
C TRP A 375 -6.88 -31.20 -2.73
N HIS A 376 -5.60 -31.13 -3.12
CA HIS A 376 -5.21 -31.04 -4.52
C HIS A 376 -5.31 -32.39 -5.22
N ALA A 377 -4.93 -33.51 -4.57
CA ALA A 377 -5.10 -34.85 -5.13
C ALA A 377 -6.57 -35.21 -5.43
N GLY A 378 -7.52 -34.63 -4.68
CA GLY A 378 -8.97 -34.80 -4.92
C GLY A 378 -9.53 -33.95 -6.08
N ARG A 379 -8.81 -32.93 -6.53
CA ARG A 379 -9.17 -32.13 -7.72
C ARG A 379 -8.55 -32.73 -8.98
N VAL A 380 -9.13 -33.82 -9.46
CA VAL A 380 -8.88 -34.29 -10.83
C VAL A 380 -9.48 -33.25 -11.79
N PRO A 381 -8.76 -32.72 -12.80
CA PRO A 381 -9.40 -31.92 -13.83
C PRO A 381 -10.33 -32.83 -14.63
N CYS A 382 -11.63 -32.50 -14.69
CA CYS A 382 -12.46 -33.03 -15.77
C CYS A 382 -11.83 -32.57 -17.09
N ALA A 383 -11.42 -33.54 -17.90
CA ALA A 383 -10.77 -33.35 -19.19
C ALA A 383 -11.57 -32.49 -20.17
#